data_AF-A0A354XEL7-F1
#
_entry.id   AF-A0A354XEL7-F1
#
_cell.length_a   1.000
_cell.length_b   1.000
_cell.length_c   1.000
_cell.angle_alpha   90.00
_cell.angle_beta   90.00
_cell.angle_gamma   90.00
#
_symmetry.space_group_name_H-M   'P 1'
#
loop_
_entity.id
_entity.type
_entity.pdbx_description
1 polymer ?
#
loop_
_entity_poly.entity_id
_entity_poly.type
_entity_poly.pdbx_seq_one_letter_code
_entity_poly.pdbx_strand_id
1 'polypeptide(L)' 'LNNWQYANHAPETGWRGTMSLPRELTLRATCRGVRLRQRFAREAAQALSAPSHISPRSLQTAGEHCIALPE' A
#
# COMPACT_ATOMS: atom_id res chain seq x y z
N LEU A 1 4.37 2.47 5.04
CA LEU A 1 3.04 1.84 5.06
C LEU A 1 3.11 0.65 5.99
N ASN A 2 2.94 0.92 7.27
CA ASN A 2 3.00 -0.07 8.33
C ASN A 2 2.23 0.49 9.54
N ASN A 3 2.06 -0.28 10.59
CA ASN A 3 1.48 0.14 11.87
C ASN A 3 2.42 -0.26 12.99
N TRP A 4 2.66 0.63 13.94
CA TRP A 4 3.53 0.38 15.10
C TRP A 4 3.17 -0.86 15.90
N GLN A 5 1.87 -1.16 16.03
CA GLN A 5 1.39 -2.31 16.80
C GLN A 5 1.99 -3.63 16.30
N TYR A 6 2.34 -3.74 15.01
CA TYR A 6 2.83 -4.97 14.41
C TYR A 6 4.05 -4.79 13.50
N ALA A 7 4.62 -3.59 13.41
CA ALA A 7 5.70 -3.29 12.45
C ALA A 7 6.92 -4.21 12.60
N ASN A 8 7.20 -4.64 13.83
CA ASN A 8 8.33 -5.51 14.15
C ASN A 8 8.05 -7.01 13.91
N HIS A 9 6.79 -7.38 13.72
CA HIS A 9 6.36 -8.77 13.54
C HIS A 9 6.03 -9.09 12.08
N ALA A 10 6.09 -8.11 11.18
CA ALA A 10 5.94 -8.35 9.75
C ALA A 10 7.00 -9.36 9.26
N PRO A 11 6.61 -10.41 8.51
CA PRO A 11 7.53 -11.45 8.03
C PRO A 11 8.32 -10.94 6.82
N GLU A 12 9.25 -10.01 7.06
CA GLU A 12 10.14 -9.42 6.06
C GLU A 12 11.59 -9.84 6.36
N THR A 13 12.37 -10.14 5.33
CA THR A 13 13.78 -10.56 5.47
C THR A 13 14.70 -9.55 4.80
N GLY A 14 15.67 -9.01 5.55
CA GLY A 14 16.71 -8.08 5.06
C GLY A 14 16.34 -6.58 5.08
N TRP A 15 15.05 -6.25 5.15
CA TRP A 15 14.55 -4.88 5.32
C TRP A 15 13.27 -4.90 6.16
N ARG A 16 12.86 -3.74 6.71
CA ARG A 16 11.65 -3.64 7.51
C ARG A 16 10.84 -2.40 7.13
N GLY A 17 9.62 -2.65 6.68
CA GLY A 17 8.67 -1.65 6.22
C GLY A 17 8.94 -1.16 4.81
N THR A 18 7.89 -0.56 4.25
CA THR A 18 7.87 0.06 2.92
C THR A 18 7.31 1.47 3.04
N MET A 19 7.54 2.35 2.06
CA MET A 19 6.87 3.65 2.01
C MET A 19 5.53 3.53 1.28
N SER A 20 4.54 4.35 1.66
CA SER A 20 3.37 4.51 0.79
C SER A 20 3.76 5.32 -0.44
N LEU A 21 2.93 5.28 -1.49
CA LEU A 21 3.12 6.13 -2.66
C LEU A 21 3.25 7.61 -2.26
N PRO A 22 4.14 8.38 -2.93
CA PRO A 22 4.29 9.81 -2.69
C PRO A 22 3.00 10.55 -3.04
N ARG A 23 2.68 11.59 -2.27
CA ARG A 23 1.43 12.34 -2.41
C ARG A 23 1.66 13.84 -2.45
N GLU A 24 0.94 14.51 -3.34
CA GLU A 24 0.76 15.95 -3.34
C GLU A 24 -0.39 16.31 -2.37
N LEU A 25 -0.13 17.25 -1.46
CA LEU A 25 -1.08 17.68 -0.44
C LEU A 25 -1.56 19.09 -0.74
N THR A 26 -2.88 19.27 -0.78
CA THR A 26 -3.51 20.58 -0.99
C THR A 26 -4.70 20.74 -0.05
N LEU A 27 -5.09 21.98 0.24
CA LEU A 27 -6.34 22.25 0.96
C LEU A 27 -7.46 22.51 -0.04
N ARG A 28 -8.66 21.98 0.24
CA ARG A 28 -9.85 22.22 -0.56
C ARG A 28 -11.01 22.67 0.33
N ALA A 29 -11.66 23.76 -0.05
CA ALA A 29 -12.92 24.17 0.55
C ALA A 29 -14.03 23.17 0.18
N THR A 30 -14.81 22.76 1.17
CA THR A 30 -15.99 21.91 1.01
C THR A 30 -17.16 22.55 1.76
N CYS A 31 -18.40 22.08 1.53
CA CYS A 31 -19.57 22.54 2.30
C CYS A 31 -19.44 22.28 3.81
N ARG A 32 -18.52 21.42 4.24
CA ARG A 32 -18.22 21.13 5.65
C ARG A 32 -16.95 21.82 6.15
N GLY A 33 -16.47 22.83 5.42
CA GLY A 33 -15.23 23.57 5.71
C GLY A 33 -14.02 23.07 4.93
N VAL A 34 -12.85 23.58 5.30
CA VAL A 34 -11.58 23.21 4.66
C VAL A 34 -11.20 21.76 4.98
N ARG A 35 -10.72 21.02 3.98
CA ARG A 35 -10.27 19.63 4.10
C ARG A 35 -8.95 19.40 3.37
N LEU A 36 -8.16 18.45 3.87
CA LEU A 36 -6.96 17.98 3.19
C LEU A 36 -7.34 17.14 1.97
N ARG A 37 -6.83 17.49 0.81
CA ARG A 37 -6.91 16.72 -0.43
C ARG A 37 -5.53 16.15 -0.74
N GLN A 38 -5.51 14.85 -0.99
CA GLN A 38 -4.30 14.13 -1.37
C GLN A 38 -4.47 13.58 -2.78
N ARG A 39 -3.42 13.66 -3.60
CA ARG A 39 -3.31 12.97 -4.89
C ARG A 39 -1.97 12.25 -4.92
N PHE A 40 -1.84 11.17 -5.70
CA PHE A 40 -0.52 10.64 -5.99
C PHE A 40 0.31 11.70 -6.70
N ALA A 41 1.59 11.79 -6.35
CA ALA A 41 2.52 12.62 -7.08
C ALA A 41 2.53 12.20 -8.56
N ARG A 42 2.70 13.18 -9.45
CA ARG A 42 2.60 12.99 -10.91
C ARG A 42 3.38 11.77 -11.42
N GLU A 43 4.62 11.58 -10.98
CA GLU A 43 5.50 10.50 -11.42
C GLU A 43 4.93 9.13 -11.03
N ALA A 44 4.42 9.01 -9.79
CA ALA A 44 3.78 7.79 -9.31
C ALA A 44 2.47 7.51 -10.05
N ALA A 45 1.66 8.54 -10.34
CA ALA A 45 0.44 8.38 -11.12
C ALA A 45 0.74 7.91 -12.55
N GLN A 46 1.77 8.46 -13.19
CA GLN A 46 2.20 8.07 -14.54
C GLN A 46 2.67 6.62 -14.59
N ALA A 47 3.54 6.21 -13.67
CA ALA A 47 4.05 4.85 -13.60
C ALA A 47 2.94 3.80 -13.40
N LEU A 48 1.88 4.16 -12.68
CA LEU A 48 0.75 3.26 -12.38
C LEU A 48 -0.37 3.31 -13.43
N SER A 49 -0.35 4.28 -14.35
CA SER A 49 -1.39 4.43 -15.38
C SER A 49 -1.18 3.52 -16.59
N ALA A 50 -0.05 2.83 -16.69
CA ALA A 50 0.21 1.89 -17.78
C ALA A 50 -0.71 0.65 -17.66
N PRO A 51 -1.41 0.23 -18.73
CA PRO A 51 -2.16 -1.01 -18.72
C PRO A 51 -1.21 -2.17 -18.45
N SER A 52 -1.45 -2.89 -17.35
CA SER A 52 -0.76 -4.13 -17.07
C SER A 52 -1.61 -5.28 -17.60
N HIS A 53 -1.12 -5.98 -18.62
CA HIS A 53 -1.71 -7.24 -19.03
C HIS A 53 -1.42 -8.27 -17.93
N ILE A 54 -2.41 -8.52 -17.08
CA ILE A 54 -2.35 -9.61 -16.12
C ILE A 54 -2.64 -10.88 -16.91
N SER A 55 -1.59 -11.51 -17.45
CA SER A 55 -1.71 -12.90 -17.88
C SER A 55 -2.11 -13.71 -16.64
N PRO A 56 -3.08 -14.63 -16.73
CA PRO A 56 -3.35 -15.56 -15.65
C PRO A 56 -2.10 -16.43 -15.45
N ARG A 57 -1.19 -15.93 -14.61
CA ARG A 57 -0.14 -16.71 -14.01
C ARG A 57 -0.90 -17.71 -13.16
N SER A 58 -0.81 -18.98 -13.54
CA SER A 58 -1.30 -20.16 -12.81
C SER A 58 -1.46 -19.81 -11.33
N LEU A 59 -2.72 -19.75 -10.87
CA LEU A 59 -3.09 -19.47 -9.49
C LEU A 59 -2.06 -20.14 -8.59
N GLN A 60 -1.35 -19.35 -7.78
CA GLN A 60 -0.42 -19.91 -6.81
C GLN A 60 -1.19 -20.95 -6.01
N THR A 61 -0.75 -22.20 -6.10
CA THR A 61 -1.29 -23.33 -5.35
C THR A 61 -1.43 -22.92 -3.89
N ALA A 62 -2.49 -23.40 -3.21
CA ALA A 62 -2.74 -23.13 -1.80
C ALA A 62 -1.44 -23.19 -0.99
N GLY A 63 -0.96 -22.01 -0.55
CA GLY A 63 0.18 -21.94 0.33
C GLY A 63 -0.25 -22.39 1.72
N GLU A 64 0.56 -23.23 2.37
CA GLU A 64 0.41 -23.61 3.78
C GLU A 64 0.70 -22.40 4.68
N HIS A 65 -0.09 -21.34 4.59
CA HIS A 65 -0.03 -20.23 5.53
C HIS A 65 -0.80 -20.63 6.79
N CYS A 66 -0.15 -21.36 7.68
CA CYS A 66 -0.64 -21.58 9.03
C CYS A 66 -0.43 -20.28 9.83
N ILE A 67 -1.54 -19.59 10.16
CA ILE A 67 -1.51 -18.57 11.20
C ILE A 67 -1.23 -19.31 12.49
N ALA A 68 -0.02 -19.17 13.05
CA ALA A 68 0.30 -19.75 14.35
C ALA A 68 -0.69 -19.18 15.38
N LEU A 69 -1.54 -20.05 15.95
CA LEU A 69 -2.40 -19.68 17.07
C LEU A 69 -1.52 -19.58 18.33
N PRO A 70 -1.71 -18.55 19.17
CA PRO A 70 -0.98 -18.47 20.43
C PRO A 70 -1.43 -19.58 21.39
N GLU A 71 -0.49 -20.11 22.18
CA GLU A 71 -0.75 -21.02 23.32
C GLU A 71 -1.48 -20.31 24.47
#